data_AF-A0A183SZH0-F1
#
_entry.id   AF-A0A183SZH0-F1
#
_cell.length_a   1.000
_cell.length_b   1.000
_cell.length_c   1.000
_cell.angle_alpha   90.00
_cell.angle_beta   90.00
_cell.angle_gamma   90.00
#
_symmetry.space_group_name_H-M   'P 1'
#
loop_
_entity.id
_entity.type
_entity.pdbx_description
1 polymer ?
#
loop_
_entity_poly.entity_id
_entity_poly.type
_entity_poly.pdbx_seq_one_letter_code
_entity_poly.pdbx_strand_id
1 'polypeptide(L)'
;MRQALHRQTAAWQESLRYRIPNLDGLGGLRRLTLNDNPDISDTGAIQLADALRDDLWIKAVDLQNCGVSTVGALAWLGILSQATNETTTGCSITIAEGGNRSLMVVDLRRNGQIGKLIFSVRLRLV
;
A
#
# COMPACT_ATOMS: atom_id res chain seq x y z
N MET A 1 -5.04 14.78 11.98
CA MET A 1 -6.51 14.67 12.09
C MET A 1 -7.29 15.57 11.13
N ARG A 2 -6.99 16.87 10.97
CA ARG A 2 -7.79 17.77 10.08
C ARG A 2 -7.88 17.36 8.60
N GLN A 3 -6.81 16.82 8.01
CA GLN A 3 -6.82 16.45 6.59
C GLN A 3 -7.67 15.22 6.28
N ALA A 4 -7.58 14.17 7.11
CA ALA A 4 -8.39 12.96 6.95
C ALA A 4 -9.88 13.26 7.04
N LEU A 5 -10.29 14.10 8.00
CA LEU A 5 -11.68 14.51 8.15
C LEU A 5 -12.18 15.28 6.92
N HIS A 6 -11.39 16.25 6.43
CA HIS A 6 -11.78 17.05 5.27
C HIS A 6 -11.99 16.21 4.00
N ARG A 7 -11.13 15.20 3.78
CA ARG A 7 -11.25 14.29 2.65
C ARG A 7 -12.45 13.35 2.77
N GLN A 8 -12.71 12.84 3.97
CA GLN A 8 -13.90 12.04 4.24
C GLN A 8 -15.18 12.86 4.02
N THR A 9 -15.22 14.11 4.46
CA THR A 9 -16.37 15.00 4.21
C THR A 9 -16.57 15.27 2.72
N ALA A 10 -15.50 15.48 1.95
CA ALA A 10 -15.58 15.70 0.49
C ALA A 10 -16.07 14.45 -0.25
N ALA A 11 -15.52 13.26 0.06
CA ALA A 11 -15.97 12.00 -0.51
C ALA A 11 -17.42 11.67 -0.13
N TRP A 12 -17.82 11.99 1.10
CA TRP A 12 -19.19 11.82 1.57
C TRP A 12 -20.18 12.77 0.86
N GLN A 13 -19.82 14.05 0.70
CA GLN A 13 -20.62 15.02 -0.06
C GLN A 13 -20.88 14.57 -1.50
N GLU A 14 -19.88 13.98 -2.15
CA GLU A 14 -20.01 13.51 -3.53
C GLU A 14 -20.85 12.21 -3.63
N SER A 15 -20.82 11.37 -2.58
CA SER A 15 -21.60 10.13 -2.47
C SER A 15 -23.09 10.35 -2.19
N LEU A 16 -23.50 11.49 -1.62
CA LEU A 16 -24.89 11.81 -1.26
C LEU A 16 -25.88 11.80 -2.43
N ARG A 17 -25.42 11.75 -3.69
CA ARG A 17 -26.26 11.77 -4.89
C ARG A 17 -26.28 10.44 -5.65
N TYR A 18 -26.08 9.31 -4.95
CA TYR A 18 -25.92 7.98 -5.57
C TYR A 18 -24.82 7.92 -6.64
N ARG A 19 -23.86 8.85 -6.59
CA ARG A 19 -22.70 8.87 -7.47
C ARG A 19 -21.53 8.20 -6.76
N ILE A 20 -20.77 7.43 -7.52
CA ILE A 20 -19.47 6.94 -7.07
C ILE A 20 -18.59 8.18 -6.92
N PRO A 21 -18.07 8.50 -5.72
CA PRO A 21 -17.22 9.66 -5.51
C PRO A 21 -15.97 9.54 -6.39
N ASN A 22 -15.64 10.59 -7.13
CA ASN A 22 -14.47 10.59 -8.01
C ASN A 22 -13.24 10.91 -7.16
N LEU A 23 -12.66 9.87 -6.55
CA LEU A 23 -11.47 9.97 -5.72
C LEU A 23 -10.27 10.57 -6.47
N ASP A 24 -10.25 10.46 -7.81
CA ASP A 24 -9.20 11.06 -8.63
C ASP A 24 -9.30 12.58 -8.74
N GLY A 25 -10.51 13.14 -8.60
CA GLY A 25 -10.76 14.59 -8.53
C GLY A 25 -10.48 15.20 -7.16
N LEU A 26 -10.38 14.40 -6.09
CA LEU A 26 -10.08 14.86 -4.75
C LEU A 26 -8.56 14.98 -4.54
N GLY A 27 -8.05 16.19 -4.36
CA GLY A 27 -6.62 16.45 -4.13
C GLY A 27 -6.03 15.64 -2.97
N GLY A 28 -4.79 15.15 -3.11
CA GLY A 28 -4.12 14.35 -2.08
C GLY A 28 -2.80 13.75 -2.56
N LEU A 29 -2.04 13.16 -1.65
CA LEU A 29 -0.79 12.47 -1.99
C LEU A 29 -1.10 11.20 -2.77
N ARG A 30 -0.56 11.08 -3.98
CA ARG A 30 -0.78 9.91 -4.86
C ARG A 30 0.41 8.94 -4.87
N ARG A 31 1.60 9.43 -4.56
CA ARG A 31 2.84 8.66 -4.53
C ARG A 31 3.64 9.01 -3.30
N LEU A 32 4.18 8.00 -2.64
CA LEU A 32 5.06 8.14 -1.48
C LEU A 32 6.40 7.50 -1.82
N THR A 33 7.47 8.29 -1.89
CA THR A 33 8.83 7.82 -2.20
C THR A 33 9.69 7.97 -0.95
N LEU A 34 10.20 6.86 -0.42
CA LEU A 34 10.99 6.78 0.80
C LEU A 34 12.32 6.03 0.59
N ASN A 35 12.83 6.05 -0.64
CA ASN A 35 14.06 5.35 -1.03
C ASN A 35 15.28 5.75 -0.16
N ASP A 36 16.24 4.84 -0.06
CA ASP A 36 17.52 5.01 0.64
C ASP A 36 17.38 5.31 2.15
N ASN A 37 16.32 4.79 2.76
CA ASN A 37 16.08 4.85 4.20
C ASN A 37 16.20 3.44 4.82
N PRO A 38 17.42 2.93 5.09
CA PRO A 38 17.64 1.56 5.56
C PRO A 38 17.03 1.28 6.93
N ASP A 39 16.82 2.32 7.75
CA ASP A 39 16.22 2.21 9.09
C ASP A 39 14.72 1.92 9.07
N ILE A 40 14.06 2.00 7.91
CA ILE A 40 12.66 1.58 7.78
C ILE A 40 12.54 0.11 8.16
N SER A 41 13.44 -0.74 7.63
CA SER A 41 13.47 -2.18 7.90
C SER A 41 12.13 -2.89 7.62
N ASP A 42 12.02 -4.17 8.00
CA ASP A 42 10.75 -4.89 7.91
C ASP A 42 9.67 -4.28 8.81
N THR A 43 10.04 -3.85 10.01
CA THR A 43 9.08 -3.33 11.00
C THR A 43 8.40 -2.07 10.49
N GLY A 44 9.16 -1.11 9.95
CA GLY A 44 8.60 0.11 9.38
C GLY A 44 7.82 -0.16 8.10
N ALA A 45 8.26 -1.10 7.27
CA ALA A 45 7.51 -1.51 6.09
C ALA A 45 6.14 -2.11 6.45
N ILE A 46 6.06 -2.94 7.49
CA ILE A 46 4.80 -3.53 7.99
C ILE A 46 3.89 -2.45 8.57
N GLN A 47 4.42 -1.53 9.37
CA GLN A 47 3.62 -0.42 9.91
C GLN A 47 3.10 0.51 8.82
N LEU A 48 3.91 0.79 7.80
CA LEU A 48 3.49 1.60 6.66
C LEU A 48 2.41 0.88 5.85
N ALA A 49 2.58 -0.41 5.62
CA ALA A 49 1.57 -1.27 5.00
C ALA A 49 0.24 -1.20 5.79
N ASP A 50 0.28 -1.40 7.10
CA ASP A 50 -0.90 -1.34 7.97
C ASP A 50 -1.60 0.03 7.93
N ALA A 51 -0.83 1.12 8.00
CA ALA A 51 -1.36 2.48 7.91
C ALA A 51 -1.98 2.82 6.55
N LEU A 52 -1.49 2.21 5.47
CA LEU A 52 -2.03 2.40 4.13
C LEU A 52 -3.13 1.39 3.78
N ARG A 53 -3.50 0.45 4.65
CA ARG A 53 -4.54 -0.54 4.36
C ARG A 53 -5.88 0.11 4.00
N ASP A 54 -6.25 1.17 4.72
CA ASP A 54 -7.52 1.89 4.54
C ASP A 54 -7.37 3.21 3.75
N ASP A 55 -6.18 3.51 3.24
CA ASP A 55 -5.95 4.75 2.48
C ASP A 55 -6.57 4.68 1.08
N LEU A 56 -7.36 5.70 0.72
CA LEU A 56 -8.11 5.74 -0.54
C LEU A 56 -7.44 6.58 -1.63
N TRP A 57 -6.25 7.14 -1.38
CA TRP A 57 -5.64 8.16 -2.24
C TRP A 57 -4.25 7.79 -2.75
N ILE A 58 -3.45 7.08 -1.96
CA ILE A 58 -2.12 6.64 -2.40
C ILE A 58 -2.29 5.55 -3.45
N LYS A 59 -1.56 5.69 -4.56
CA LYS A 59 -1.55 4.77 -5.69
C LYS A 59 -0.22 4.07 -5.88
N ALA A 60 0.88 4.70 -5.44
CA ALA A 60 2.23 4.15 -5.57
C ALA A 60 3.08 4.41 -4.33
N VAL A 61 3.90 3.43 -3.94
CA VAL A 61 4.88 3.55 -2.85
C VAL A 61 6.24 3.07 -3.34
N ASP A 62 7.30 3.86 -3.17
CA ASP A 62 8.67 3.46 -3.48
C ASP A 62 9.47 3.31 -2.18
N LEU A 63 10.03 2.12 -1.98
CA LEU A 63 10.82 1.70 -0.82
C LEU A 63 12.11 1.02 -1.29
N GLN A 64 12.81 1.64 -2.22
CA GLN A 64 14.08 1.10 -2.73
C GLN A 64 15.21 1.30 -1.72
N ASN A 65 16.03 0.26 -1.51
CA ASN A 65 17.16 0.31 -0.58
C ASN A 65 16.75 0.76 0.85
N CYS A 66 15.63 0.22 1.36
CA CYS A 66 15.04 0.58 2.65
C CYS A 66 15.26 -0.47 3.74
N GLY A 67 16.17 -1.43 3.53
CA GLY A 67 16.42 -2.52 4.49
C GLY A 67 15.25 -3.51 4.61
N VAL A 68 14.36 -3.55 3.62
CA VAL A 68 13.18 -4.43 3.62
C VAL A 68 13.59 -5.83 3.19
N SER A 69 13.23 -6.84 3.97
CA SER A 69 13.43 -8.25 3.65
C SER A 69 12.17 -8.86 3.04
N THR A 70 12.21 -10.17 2.82
CA THR A 70 11.05 -10.97 2.38
C THR A 70 9.85 -10.80 3.32
N VAL A 71 10.07 -10.59 4.63
CA VAL A 71 8.99 -10.44 5.62
C VAL A 71 8.18 -9.16 5.38
N GLY A 72 8.85 -8.01 5.28
CA GLY A 72 8.17 -6.75 4.98
C GLY A 72 7.53 -6.75 3.60
N ALA A 73 8.17 -7.36 2.61
CA ALA A 73 7.63 -7.48 1.26
C ALA A 73 6.33 -8.31 1.20
N LEU A 74 6.19 -9.36 2.03
CA LEU A 74 4.96 -10.15 2.12
C LEU A 74 3.79 -9.34 2.70
N ALA A 75 4.05 -8.40 3.62
CA ALA A 75 3.00 -7.51 4.14
C ALA A 75 2.41 -6.62 3.03
N TRP A 76 3.26 -6.06 2.17
CA TRP A 76 2.81 -5.30 0.99
C TRP A 76 2.08 -6.17 -0.02
N LEU A 77 2.58 -7.40 -0.25
CA LEU A 77 1.88 -8.35 -1.10
C LEU A 77 0.48 -8.66 -0.58
N GLY A 78 0.30 -8.81 0.73
CA GLY A 78 -1.00 -9.02 1.35
C GLY A 78 -1.98 -7.86 1.13
N ILE A 79 -1.51 -6.62 1.04
CA ILE A 79 -2.37 -5.47 0.72
C ILE A 79 -2.77 -5.48 -0.76
N LEU A 80 -1.81 -5.79 -1.64
CA LEU A 80 -2.05 -5.85 -3.09
C LEU A 80 -2.92 -7.05 -3.48
N SER A 81 -2.75 -8.21 -2.85
CA SER A 81 -3.51 -9.43 -3.13
C SER A 81 -4.92 -9.38 -2.57
N GLN A 82 -5.16 -8.70 -1.44
CA GLN A 82 -6.53 -8.44 -0.98
C GLN A 82 -7.31 -7.52 -1.91
N ALA A 83 -6.63 -6.75 -2.79
CA ALA A 83 -7.27 -6.02 -3.88
C ALA A 83 -7.67 -6.94 -5.06
N THR A 84 -7.07 -8.13 -5.18
CA THR A 84 -7.31 -9.09 -6.27
C THR A 84 -7.54 -10.48 -5.68
N ASN A 85 -8.79 -10.86 -5.41
CA ASN A 85 -9.30 -12.12 -4.83
C ASN A 85 -8.54 -13.44 -5.15
N GLU A 86 -7.27 -13.57 -4.77
CA GLU A 86 -6.43 -14.75 -4.95
C GLU A 86 -5.73 -15.02 -3.62
N THR A 87 -6.46 -15.75 -2.78
CA THR A 87 -6.02 -16.22 -1.47
C THR A 87 -4.98 -17.32 -1.64
N THR A 88 -3.69 -17.02 -1.52
CA THR A 88 -2.72 -18.05 -1.12
C THR A 88 -1.53 -17.40 -0.43
N THR A 89 -1.38 -17.59 0.88
CA THR A 89 -0.27 -18.39 1.46
C THR A 89 -0.29 -18.27 2.98
N GLY A 90 -0.18 -19.42 3.64
CA GLY A 90 -0.14 -19.53 5.09
C GLY A 90 1.17 -19.00 5.66
N CYS A 91 1.12 -17.75 6.13
CA CYS A 91 2.03 -17.24 7.12
C CYS A 91 1.17 -16.66 8.25
N SER A 92 1.49 -16.98 9.50
CA SER A 92 0.75 -16.57 10.70
C SER A 92 0.96 -15.08 10.99
N ILE A 93 0.56 -14.22 10.07
CA ILE A 93 0.46 -12.79 10.26
C ILE A 93 -1.04 -12.51 10.35
N THR A 94 -1.48 -11.91 11.45
CA THR A 94 -2.87 -11.45 11.61
C THR A 94 -3.11 -10.31 10.63
N ILE A 95 -3.50 -10.65 9.40
CA ILE A 95 -3.90 -9.67 8.39
C ILE A 95 -5.28 -9.17 8.83
N ALA A 96 -5.35 -7.96 9.40
CA ALA A 96 -6.63 -7.39 9.78
C ALA A 96 -7.50 -7.15 8.54
N GLU A 97 -8.80 -7.36 8.66
CA GLU A 97 -9.77 -7.29 7.57
C GLU A 97 -9.78 -5.90 6.92
N GLY A 98 -9.28 -5.79 5.68
CA GLY A 98 -9.24 -4.54 4.92
C GLY A 98 -8.23 -4.60 3.77
N GLY A 99 -8.65 -4.23 2.57
CA GLY A 99 -7.80 -4.21 1.37
C GLY A 99 -7.79 -2.83 0.73
N ASN A 100 -6.60 -2.28 0.47
CA ASN A 100 -6.47 -1.01 -0.22
C ASN A 100 -6.85 -1.18 -1.70
N ARG A 101 -7.88 -0.47 -2.16
CA ARG A 101 -8.36 -0.52 -3.56
C ARG A 101 -7.67 0.50 -4.49
N SER A 102 -6.92 1.43 -3.93
CA SER A 102 -6.24 2.53 -4.64
C SER A 102 -4.76 2.21 -4.91
N LEU A 103 -4.09 1.47 -4.02
CA LEU A 103 -2.69 1.13 -4.15
C LEU A 103 -2.48 0.13 -5.28
N MET A 104 -1.75 0.53 -6.31
CA MET A 104 -1.51 -0.29 -7.51
C MET A 104 -0.07 -0.76 -7.62
N VAL A 105 0.88 0.03 -7.09
CA VAL A 105 2.31 -0.19 -7.29
C VAL A 105 3.07 -0.03 -5.99
N VAL A 106 3.96 -0.98 -5.71
CA VAL A 106 5.01 -0.84 -4.70
C VAL A 106 6.35 -1.13 -5.38
N ASP A 107 7.36 -0.28 -5.20
CA ASP A 107 8.71 -0.50 -5.72
C ASP A 107 9.65 -0.90 -4.57
N LEU A 108 9.99 -2.18 -4.51
CA LEU A 108 10.90 -2.75 -3.51
C LEU A 108 12.27 -3.12 -4.10
N ARG A 109 12.63 -2.57 -5.27
CA ARG A 109 13.93 -2.85 -5.90
C ARG A 109 15.10 -2.43 -5.01
N ARG A 110 16.28 -2.98 -5.27
CA ARG A 110 17.52 -2.68 -4.52
C ARG A 110 17.51 -3.08 -3.03
N ASN A 111 16.48 -3.78 -2.55
CA ASN A 111 16.53 -4.44 -1.25
C ASN A 111 17.19 -5.81 -1.38
N GLY A 112 18.39 -5.95 -0.81
CA GLY A 112 19.24 -7.15 -0.98
C GLY A 112 18.73 -8.42 -0.30
N GLN A 113 17.73 -8.32 0.59
CA GLN A 113 17.23 -9.41 1.43
C GLN A 113 15.87 -9.97 0.95
N ILE A 114 15.41 -9.57 -0.23
CA ILE A 114 14.14 -10.03 -0.82
C ILE A 114 14.39 -11.27 -1.69
N GLY A 115 13.70 -12.38 -1.37
CA GLY A 115 13.76 -13.60 -2.16
C GLY A 115 13.24 -13.39 -3.59
N LYS A 116 13.92 -13.98 -4.58
CA LYS A 116 13.62 -13.84 -6.03
C LYS A 116 12.16 -14.16 -6.41
N LEU A 117 11.46 -14.95 -5.60
CA LEU A 117 10.06 -15.35 -5.83
C LEU A 117 9.08 -14.18 -5.70
N ILE A 118 9.38 -13.18 -4.86
CA ILE A 118 8.49 -12.02 -4.65
C ILE A 118 8.47 -11.09 -5.87
N PHE A 119 9.58 -10.98 -6.60
CA PHE A 119 9.64 -10.16 -7.83
C PHE A 119 8.76 -10.70 -8.96
N SER A 120 8.36 -11.98 -8.91
CA SER A 120 7.49 -12.61 -9.92
C SER A 120 6.02 -12.22 -9.73
N VAL A 121 5.60 -11.90 -8.49
CA VAL A 121 4.21 -11.54 -8.17
C VAL A 121 4.01 -10.04 -8.32
N ARG A 122 3.95 -9.63 -9.59
CA ARG A 122 3.37 -8.37 -10.09
C ARG A 122 3.70 -7.10 -9.29
N LEU A 123 4.98 -6.87 -9.00
CA LEU A 123 5.50 -5.51 -8.81
C LEU A 123 5.64 -4.89 -10.21
N ARG A 124 4.52 -4.47 -10.82
CA ARG A 124 4.55 -3.82 -12.14
C ARG A 124 5.17 -2.42 -11.97
N LEU A 125 6.43 -2.36 -12.38
CA LEU A 125 7.20 -1.16 -12.64
C LEU A 125 6.47 -0.24 -13.62
N VAL A 126 6.39 1.04 -13.28
CA VAL A 126 6.47 2.12 -14.28
C VAL A 126 7.94 2.40 -14.52
#